data_AF-A0A5N5RJX4-F1
#
_entry.id   AF-A0A5N5RJX4-F1
#
_cell.length_a   1.000
_cell.length_b   1.000
_cell.length_c   1.000
_cell.angle_alpha   90.00
_cell.angle_beta   90.00
_cell.angle_gamma   90.00
#
_symmetry.space_group_name_H-M   'P 1'
#
loop_
_entity.id
_entity.type
_entity.pdbx_description
1 polymer ?
#
loop_
_entity_poly.entity_id
_entity_poly.type
_entity_poly.pdbx_seq_one_letter_code
_entity_poly.pdbx_strand_id
1 'polypeptide(L)'
;MALIQINVPDDVKARADAAFARNGITTPAAMKMMVTQVANENRTPFDGIFSSNGARELSEDMRRDMVYAEAQEYGLIPDDSTDARTIPGDVLAELGLTAEEVGQ
;
A
#
# COMPACT_ATOMS: atom_id res chain seq x y z
N MET A 1 -21.87 -28.16 18.89
CA MET A 1 -20.61 -27.40 19.07
C MET A 1 -19.52 -28.12 18.29
N ALA A 2 -18.72 -27.42 17.49
CA ALA A 2 -17.69 -28.03 16.65
C ALA A 2 -16.29 -27.79 17.23
N LEU A 3 -15.39 -28.77 17.08
CA LEU A 3 -13.99 -28.66 17.50
C LEU A 3 -13.11 -28.36 16.28
N ILE A 4 -12.20 -27.41 16.42
CA ILE A 4 -11.17 -27.11 15.42
C ILE A 4 -9.83 -27.60 15.98
N GLN A 5 -9.16 -28.51 15.26
CA GLN A 5 -7.82 -28.98 15.58
C GLN A 5 -6.88 -28.58 14.44
N ILE A 6 -5.74 -27.98 14.80
CA ILE A 6 -4.71 -27.55 13.86
C ILE A 6 -3.36 -28.09 14.32
N ASN A 7 -2.53 -28.51 13.38
CA ASN A 7 -1.15 -28.87 13.64
C ASN A 7 -0.26 -27.68 13.29
N VAL A 8 0.57 -27.26 14.24
CA VAL A 8 1.49 -26.12 14.10
C VAL A 8 2.79 -26.50 14.82
N PRO A 9 3.97 -26.16 14.26
CA PRO A 9 5.24 -26.40 14.94
C PRO A 9 5.26 -25.81 16.36
N ASP A 10 5.91 -26.49 17.29
CA ASP A 10 5.91 -26.13 18.71
C ASP A 10 6.52 -24.75 18.97
N ASP A 11 7.56 -24.37 18.23
CA ASP A 11 8.20 -23.06 18.34
C ASP A 11 7.27 -21.92 17.89
N VAL A 12 6.53 -22.15 16.80
CA VAL A 12 5.53 -21.20 16.29
C VAL A 12 4.40 -21.05 17.30
N LYS A 13 3.91 -22.17 17.86
CA LYS A 13 2.88 -22.15 18.90
C LYS A 13 3.34 -21.37 20.13
N ALA A 14 4.55 -21.64 20.63
CA ALA A 14 5.08 -20.96 21.82
C ALA A 14 5.22 -19.45 21.60
N ARG A 15 5.69 -19.03 20.41
CA ARG A 15 5.79 -17.61 20.05
C ARG A 15 4.43 -16.94 19.92
N ALA A 16 3.45 -17.62 19.32
CA ALA A 16 2.09 -17.11 19.19
C ALA A 16 1.42 -16.97 20.57
N ASP A 17 1.53 -17.98 21.43
CA ASP A 17 1.01 -17.94 22.80
C ASP A 17 1.58 -16.74 23.58
N ALA A 18 2.90 -16.52 23.50
CA ALA A 18 3.54 -15.38 24.15
C ALA A 18 3.04 -14.04 23.58
N ALA A 19 2.83 -13.94 22.27
CA ALA A 19 2.30 -12.73 21.63
C ALA A 19 0.85 -12.44 22.05
N PHE A 20 0.00 -13.45 22.11
CA PHE A 20 -1.39 -13.31 22.56
C PHE A 20 -1.49 -13.02 24.06
N ALA A 21 -0.64 -13.66 24.88
CA ALA A 21 -0.58 -13.43 26.32
C ALA A 21 -0.22 -11.98 26.67
N ARG A 22 0.64 -11.32 25.87
CA ARG A 22 0.92 -9.87 26.03
C ARG A 22 -0.33 -9.00 25.89
N ASN A 23 -1.31 -9.46 25.13
CA ASN A 23 -2.59 -8.80 24.93
C ASN A 23 -3.70 -9.36 25.84
N GLY A 24 -3.34 -10.18 26.83
CA GLY A 24 -4.29 -10.74 27.81
C GLY A 24 -5.22 -11.82 27.27
N ILE A 25 -4.92 -12.40 26.10
CA ILE A 25 -5.76 -13.44 25.48
C ILE A 25 -4.96 -14.72 25.22
N THR A 26 -5.67 -15.85 25.14
CA THR A 26 -5.07 -17.14 24.80
C THR A 26 -5.21 -17.41 23.30
N THR A 27 -4.36 -18.27 22.75
CA THR A 27 -4.42 -18.68 21.33
C THR A 27 -5.79 -19.25 20.93
N PRO A 28 -6.46 -20.11 21.73
CA PRO A 28 -7.84 -20.54 21.43
C PRO A 28 -8.86 -19.39 21.43
N ALA A 29 -8.71 -18.39 22.30
CA ALA A 29 -9.59 -17.23 22.33
C ALA A 29 -9.41 -16.37 21.06
N ALA A 30 -8.16 -16.15 20.64
CA ALA A 30 -7.84 -15.46 19.39
C ALA A 30 -8.41 -16.20 18.16
N MET A 31 -8.27 -17.54 18.11
CA MET A 31 -8.84 -18.36 17.04
C MET A 31 -10.38 -18.27 17.02
N LYS A 32 -11.03 -18.31 18.19
CA LYS A 32 -12.48 -18.13 18.29
C LYS A 32 -12.92 -16.77 17.75
N MET A 33 -12.24 -15.69 18.17
CA MET A 33 -12.51 -14.35 17.67
C MET A 33 -12.36 -14.29 16.15
N MET A 34 -11.26 -14.78 15.61
CA MET A 34 -10.98 -14.81 14.18
C MET A 34 -12.08 -15.52 13.40
N VAL A 35 -12.43 -16.75 13.78
CA VAL A 35 -13.45 -17.54 13.06
C VAL A 35 -14.82 -16.87 13.15
N THR A 36 -15.13 -16.23 14.28
CA THR A 36 -16.39 -15.48 14.45
C THR A 36 -16.44 -14.27 13.52
N GLN A 37 -15.34 -13.51 13.40
CA GLN A 37 -15.32 -12.36 12.52
C GLN A 37 -15.38 -12.75 11.04
N VAL A 38 -14.67 -13.81 10.64
CA VAL A 38 -14.74 -14.33 9.27
C VAL A 38 -16.18 -14.72 8.90
N ALA A 39 -16.88 -15.38 9.81
CA ALA A 39 -18.28 -15.79 9.60
C ALA A 39 -19.24 -14.59 9.49
N ASN A 40 -18.98 -13.51 10.23
CA ASN A 40 -19.86 -12.33 10.25
C ASN A 40 -19.57 -11.36 9.09
N GLU A 41 -18.31 -11.18 8.74
CA GLU A 41 -17.88 -10.16 7.78
C GLU A 41 -17.66 -10.71 6.37
N ASN A 42 -17.65 -12.03 6.18
CA ASN A 42 -17.25 -12.68 4.93
C ASN A 42 -15.89 -12.21 4.41
N ARG A 43 -15.01 -11.78 5.31
CA ARG A 43 -13.65 -11.32 5.02
C ARG A 43 -12.68 -11.97 6.00
N THR A 44 -11.50 -12.32 5.50
CA THR A 44 -10.44 -12.85 6.35
C THR A 44 -9.64 -11.69 6.93
N PRO A 45 -9.06 -11.81 8.13
CA PRO A 45 -8.13 -10.81 8.64
C PRO A 45 -6.85 -10.67 7.80
N PHE A 46 -6.65 -11.55 6.80
CA PHE A 46 -5.56 -11.50 5.84
C PHE A 46 -5.93 -10.76 4.54
N ASP A 47 -7.21 -10.43 4.34
CA ASP A 47 -7.67 -9.70 3.17
C ASP A 47 -7.02 -8.31 3.17
N GLY A 48 -6.26 -8.00 2.11
CA GLY A 48 -5.55 -6.72 1.96
C GLY A 48 -4.20 -6.63 2.67
N ILE A 49 -3.73 -7.65 3.41
CA ILE A 49 -2.40 -7.64 4.04
C ILE A 49 -1.27 -7.52 3.02
N PHE A 50 -1.41 -8.17 1.85
CA PHE A 50 -0.44 -8.08 0.75
C PHE A 50 -0.76 -6.97 -0.26
N SER A 51 -1.90 -6.30 -0.09
CA SER A 51 -2.34 -5.17 -0.90
C SER A 51 -2.14 -3.85 -0.14
N SER A 52 -1.15 -3.83 0.76
CA SER A 52 -0.90 -2.76 1.73
C SER A 52 -1.09 -1.37 1.12
N ASN A 53 -1.64 -0.45 1.92
CA ASN A 53 -2.10 0.89 1.52
C ASN A 53 -1.19 1.60 0.50
N GLY A 54 0.14 1.49 0.60
CA GLY A 54 1.06 2.10 -0.36
C GLY A 54 0.90 1.62 -1.81
N ALA A 55 0.59 0.35 -2.05
CA ALA A 55 0.35 -0.17 -3.40
C ALA A 55 -0.99 0.31 -3.97
N ARG A 56 -2.01 0.45 -3.12
CA ARG A 56 -3.33 0.99 -3.50
C ARG A 56 -3.26 2.49 -3.75
N GLU A 57 -2.63 3.25 -2.85
CA GLU A 57 -2.41 4.69 -2.98
C GLU A 57 -1.59 4.98 -4.24
N LEU A 58 -0.45 4.29 -4.44
CA LEU A 58 0.33 4.42 -5.67
C LEU A 58 -0.47 4.05 -6.92
N SER A 59 -1.28 2.98 -6.88
CA SER A 59 -2.11 2.60 -8.02
C SER A 59 -3.21 3.61 -8.35
N GLU A 60 -3.77 4.29 -7.33
CA GLU A 60 -4.76 5.35 -7.53
C GLU A 60 -4.12 6.63 -8.05
N ASP A 61 -2.92 6.97 -7.58
CA ASP A 61 -2.15 8.11 -8.08
C ASP A 61 -1.76 7.87 -9.54
N MET A 62 -1.19 6.70 -9.87
CA MET A 62 -0.89 6.33 -11.26
C MET A 62 -2.14 6.36 -12.15
N ARG A 63 -3.30 5.89 -11.65
CA ARG A 63 -4.56 5.94 -12.39
C ARG A 63 -5.00 7.38 -12.65
N ARG A 64 -4.85 8.29 -11.68
CA ARG A 64 -5.18 9.71 -11.84
C ARG A 64 -4.26 10.39 -12.85
N ASP A 65 -2.96 10.12 -12.77
CA ASP A 65 -1.97 10.70 -13.68
C ASP A 65 -2.22 10.24 -15.12
N MET A 66 -2.53 8.95 -15.33
CA MET A 66 -2.90 8.43 -16.66
C MET A 66 -4.13 9.11 -17.24
N VAL A 67 -5.19 9.30 -16.43
CA VAL A 67 -6.42 9.97 -16.88
C VAL A 67 -6.17 11.46 -17.15
N TYR A 68 -5.31 12.11 -16.36
CA TYR A 68 -4.92 13.50 -16.57
C TYR A 68 -4.18 13.67 -17.91
N ALA A 69 -3.17 12.83 -18.18
CA ALA A 69 -2.44 12.83 -19.44
C ALA A 69 -3.37 12.54 -20.64
N GLU A 70 -4.30 11.60 -20.50
CA GLU A 70 -5.32 11.33 -21.53
C GLU A 70 -6.20 12.56 -21.80
N ALA A 71 -6.62 13.28 -20.76
CA ALA A 71 -7.40 14.51 -20.90
C ALA A 71 -6.62 15.64 -21.58
N GLN A 72 -5.30 15.72 -21.39
CA GLN A 72 -4.42 16.65 -22.12
C GLN A 72 -4.34 16.27 -23.61
N GLU A 73 -4.16 14.98 -23.92
CA GLU A 73 -4.10 14.49 -25.31
C GLU A 73 -5.41 14.76 -26.08
N TYR A 74 -6.56 14.61 -25.43
CA TYR A 74 -7.86 14.97 -26.01
C TYR A 74 -8.14 16.48 -26.05
N GLY A 75 -7.26 17.32 -25.50
CA GLY A 75 -7.44 18.77 -25.44
C GLY A 75 -8.57 19.24 -24.52
N LEU A 76 -8.99 18.39 -23.57
CA LEU A 76 -10.00 18.75 -22.57
C LEU A 76 -9.43 19.68 -21.49
N ILE A 77 -8.13 19.57 -21.25
CA ILE A 77 -7.34 20.47 -20.39
C ILE A 77 -6.08 20.94 -21.14
N PRO A 78 -5.51 22.09 -20.76
CA PRO A 78 -4.27 22.57 -21.37
C PRO A 78 -3.13 21.59 -21.18
N ASP A 79 -2.35 21.40 -22.24
CA ASP A 79 -1.05 20.73 -22.16
C ASP A 79 -0.09 21.59 -21.33
N ASP A 80 0.41 21.03 -20.24
CA ASP A 80 1.38 21.65 -19.33
C ASP A 80 2.80 21.11 -19.51
N SER A 81 3.05 20.36 -20.60
CA SER A 81 4.38 19.87 -20.94
C SER A 81 5.35 21.01 -21.27
N THR A 82 6.59 20.86 -20.80
CA THR A 82 7.69 21.76 -21.10
C THR A 82 8.53 21.19 -22.25
N ASP A 83 9.25 22.06 -22.98
CA ASP A 83 10.16 21.59 -24.03
C ASP A 83 11.28 20.75 -23.39
N ALA A 84 11.31 19.45 -23.69
CA ALA A 84 12.29 18.50 -23.15
C ALA A 84 13.75 18.84 -23.52
N ARG A 85 13.99 19.79 -24.43
CA ARG A 85 15.33 20.27 -24.78
C ARG A 85 15.88 21.33 -23.80
N THR A 86 15.05 21.88 -22.93
CA THR A 86 15.45 22.97 -22.03
C THR A 86 14.85 22.72 -20.65
N ILE A 87 15.70 22.75 -19.63
CA ILE A 87 15.27 22.56 -18.25
C ILE A 87 14.83 23.94 -17.75
N PRO A 88 13.59 24.08 -17.25
CA PRO A 88 13.11 25.34 -16.70
C PRO A 88 14.01 25.87 -15.57
N GLY A 89 14.21 27.19 -15.52
CA GLY A 89 15.14 27.82 -14.57
C GLY A 89 14.73 27.70 -13.09
N ASP A 90 13.43 27.56 -12.82
CA ASP A 90 12.87 27.24 -11.52
C ASP A 90 13.24 25.82 -11.06
N VAL A 91 13.20 24.84 -11.97
CA VAL A 91 13.65 23.47 -11.70
C VAL A 91 15.16 23.43 -11.46
N LEU A 92 15.95 24.16 -12.26
CA LEU A 92 17.40 24.29 -12.03
C LEU A 92 17.70 24.91 -10.66
N ALA A 93 16.95 25.95 -10.26
CA ALA A 93 17.09 26.59 -8.96
C ALA A 93 16.71 25.67 -7.80
N GLU A 94 15.65 24.86 -7.94
CA GLU A 94 15.25 23.86 -6.94
C GLU A 94 16.33 22.78 -6.76
N LEU A 95 16.93 22.33 -7.85
CA LEU A 95 18.00 21.33 -7.85
C LEU A 95 19.39 21.89 -7.50
N GLY A 96 19.51 23.23 -7.37
CA GLY A 96 20.77 23.90 -7.09
C GLY A 96 21.79 23.83 -8.24
N LEU A 97 21.32 23.71 -9.48
CA LEU A 97 22.12 23.61 -10.69
C LEU A 97 22.03 24.88 -11.53
N THR A 98 23.07 25.15 -12.31
CA THR A 98 23.12 26.23 -13.30
C THR A 98 22.87 25.70 -14.71
N ALA A 99 22.45 26.57 -15.64
CA ALA A 99 22.23 26.21 -17.04
C ALA A 99 23.51 25.65 -17.70
N GLU A 100 24.67 26.22 -17.36
CA GLU A 100 25.97 25.76 -17.86
C GLU A 100 26.32 24.34 -17.40
N GLU A 101 25.95 23.96 -16.17
CA GLU A 101 26.18 22.61 -15.63
C GLU A 101 25.35 21.53 -16.33
N VAL A 102 24.22 21.90 -16.94
CA VAL A 102 23.35 21.00 -17.71
C VAL A 102 23.53 21.12 -19.22
N GLY A 103 24.52 21.91 -19.67
CA GLY A 103 24.85 22.10 -21.08
C GLY A 103 23.81 22.88 -21.89
N GLN A 104 23.11 23.81 -21.24
CA GLN A 104 22.13 24.74 -21.84
C GLN A 104 22.70 26.15 -22.01
#